data_AF-A0A944D6X0-F1
#
_entry.id   AF-A0A944D6X0-F1
#
_cell.length_a   1.000
_cell.length_b   1.000
_cell.length_c   1.000
_cell.angle_alpha   90.00
_cell.angle_beta   90.00
_cell.angle_gamma   90.00
#
_symmetry.space_group_name_H-M   'P 1'
#
loop_
_entity.id
_entity.type
_entity.pdbx_description
1 polymer ?
#
loop_
_entity_poly.entity_id
_entity_poly.type
_entity_poly.pdbx_seq_one_letter_code
_entity_poly.pdbx_strand_id
1 'polypeptide(L)'
;MKHILANTKKEIQYSKEKMTYIKNVSGFSFFQNSLSDFYEEYFYLKENLLLYYSSVFSDISRDINDSKINAQELLDIQKSMQYVNTGMKQCFEALQEFEEKCKEKYKENQDIQNILFHEKTFLREIFINFSLDIQKWFSHHKSEIEDEIQKMSELQDKNIIPEGISILELQKTRFQMLIEKI
;
A
#
# COMPACT_ATOMS: atom_id res chain seq x y z
N MET A 1 -13.59 -2.18 -7.74
CA MET A 1 -12.60 -1.10 -7.94
C MET A 1 -13.14 0.30 -7.70
N LYS A 2 -14.27 0.76 -8.29
CA LYS A 2 -14.83 2.10 -7.96
C LYS A 2 -15.07 2.33 -6.45
N HIS A 3 -15.30 1.28 -5.66
CA HIS A 3 -15.78 1.40 -4.28
C HIS A 3 -14.78 1.87 -3.22
N ILE A 4 -13.49 1.52 -3.29
CA ILE A 4 -12.51 1.94 -2.26
C ILE A 4 -12.12 3.41 -2.48
N LEU A 5 -11.80 3.76 -3.74
CA LEU A 5 -11.38 5.12 -4.10
C LEU A 5 -12.53 6.14 -4.12
N ALA A 6 -13.74 5.75 -4.51
CA ALA A 6 -14.91 6.63 -4.40
C ALA A 6 -15.26 6.95 -2.94
N ASN A 7 -14.72 6.19 -1.98
CA ASN A 7 -14.98 6.38 -0.56
C ASN A 7 -13.74 6.86 0.22
N THR A 8 -12.60 7.18 -0.41
CA THR A 8 -11.40 7.69 0.28
C THR A 8 -11.72 8.82 1.27
N LYS A 9 -12.53 9.80 0.85
CA LYS A 9 -12.96 10.90 1.72
C LYS A 9 -13.79 10.43 2.92
N LYS A 10 -14.68 9.46 2.70
CA LYS A 10 -15.52 8.89 3.77
C LYS A 10 -14.67 8.08 4.74
N GLU A 11 -13.68 7.36 4.24
CA GLU A 11 -12.77 6.56 5.05
C GLU A 11 -11.88 7.44 5.93
N ILE A 12 -11.31 8.51 5.35
CA ILE A 12 -10.54 9.50 6.11
C ILE A 12 -11.43 10.15 7.17
N GLN A 13 -12.68 10.50 6.83
CA GLN A 13 -13.62 11.08 7.79
C GLN A 13 -13.95 10.09 8.92
N TYR A 14 -14.21 8.83 8.58
CA TYR A 14 -14.45 7.77 9.56
C TYR A 14 -13.28 7.63 10.53
N SER A 15 -12.04 7.52 10.04
CA SER A 15 -10.87 7.41 10.92
C SER A 15 -10.61 8.67 11.73
N LYS A 16 -10.93 9.88 11.24
CA LYS A 16 -10.88 11.12 12.04
C LYS A 16 -11.86 11.09 13.21
N GLU A 17 -13.08 10.61 12.99
CA GLU A 17 -14.08 10.43 14.05
C GLU A 17 -13.61 9.40 15.08
N LYS A 18 -13.03 8.28 14.63
CA LYS A 18 -12.48 7.26 15.53
C LYS A 18 -11.24 7.74 16.29
N MET A 19 -10.38 8.54 15.67
CA MET A 19 -9.25 9.18 16.36
C MET A 19 -9.75 10.08 17.49
N THR A 20 -10.81 10.87 17.24
CA THR A 20 -11.42 11.72 18.28
C THR A 20 -11.99 10.89 19.42
N TYR A 21 -12.69 9.79 19.12
CA TYR A 21 -13.15 8.84 20.13
C TYR A 21 -11.99 8.26 20.94
N ILE A 22 -10.94 7.78 20.26
CA ILE A 22 -9.75 7.20 20.92
C ILE A 22 -9.11 8.22 21.85
N LYS A 23 -8.92 9.47 21.41
CA LYS A 23 -8.42 10.59 22.23
C LYS A 23 -9.22 10.74 23.53
N ASN A 24 -10.55 10.74 23.42
CA ASN A 24 -11.44 10.89 24.57
C ASN A 24 -11.37 9.70 25.53
N VAL A 25 -11.32 8.46 25.01
CA VAL A 25 -11.29 7.24 25.83
C VAL A 25 -9.92 7.01 26.45
N SER A 26 -8.84 7.47 25.80
CA SER A 26 -7.49 7.31 26.34
C SER A 26 -7.24 8.13 27.61
N GLY A 27 -8.05 9.17 27.87
CA GLY A 27 -7.91 10.07 29.02
C GLY A 27 -6.58 10.81 29.04
N PHE A 28 -6.46 11.87 29.86
CA PHE A 28 -5.17 12.53 30.10
C PHE A 28 -4.24 11.55 30.85
N SER A 29 -3.35 10.88 30.12
CA SER A 29 -2.26 10.08 30.71
C SER A 29 -0.99 10.92 30.71
N PHE A 30 -0.42 11.14 31.89
CA PHE A 30 0.82 11.90 32.10
C PHE A 30 2.10 11.09 31.72
N PHE A 31 1.95 9.81 31.36
CA PHE A 31 3.06 8.94 30.97
C PHE A 31 3.13 8.79 29.45
N GLN A 32 4.36 8.82 28.91
CA GLN A 32 4.67 8.77 27.48
C GLN A 32 3.98 7.61 26.74
N ASN A 33 3.57 7.88 25.49
CA ASN A 33 2.91 7.03 24.51
C ASN A 33 1.46 6.67 24.86
N SER A 34 0.59 7.68 24.75
CA SER A 34 -0.84 7.50 24.91
C SER A 34 -1.38 6.58 23.80
N LEU A 35 -2.47 5.85 24.06
CA LEU A 35 -3.14 5.03 23.04
C LEU A 35 -3.46 5.87 21.77
N SER A 36 -3.77 7.16 21.98
CA SER A 36 -4.01 8.09 20.88
C SER A 36 -2.78 8.28 20.00
N ASP A 37 -1.57 8.24 20.54
CA ASP A 37 -0.34 8.50 19.78
C ASP A 37 -0.14 7.41 18.73
N PHE A 38 -0.31 6.14 19.12
CA PHE A 38 -0.24 5.00 18.20
C PHE A 38 -1.31 5.04 17.12
N TYR A 39 -2.55 5.39 17.49
CA TYR A 39 -3.62 5.49 16.49
C TYR A 39 -3.45 6.70 15.58
N GLU A 40 -2.89 7.80 16.07
CA GLU A 40 -2.60 9.01 15.29
C GLU A 40 -1.49 8.77 14.27
N GLU A 41 -0.45 8.04 14.66
CA GLU A 41 0.58 7.56 13.73
C GLU A 41 -0.01 6.66 12.64
N TYR A 42 -0.79 5.65 13.04
CA TYR A 42 -1.51 4.80 12.09
C TYR A 42 -2.40 5.62 11.14
N PHE A 43 -3.17 6.55 11.68
CA PHE A 43 -4.08 7.40 10.91
C PHE A 43 -3.33 8.25 9.88
N TYR A 44 -2.20 8.86 10.27
CA TYR A 44 -1.36 9.64 9.37
C TYR A 44 -0.81 8.78 8.22
N LEU A 45 -0.29 7.58 8.53
CA LEU A 45 0.21 6.65 7.52
C LEU A 45 -0.91 6.21 6.56
N LYS A 46 -2.08 5.90 7.10
CA LYS A 46 -3.28 5.54 6.32
C LYS A 46 -3.72 6.67 5.39
N GLU A 47 -3.79 7.90 5.88
CA GLU A 47 -4.18 9.07 5.07
C GLU A 47 -3.22 9.26 3.89
N ASN A 48 -1.91 9.18 4.14
CA ASN A 48 -0.89 9.27 3.09
C ASN A 48 -0.99 8.13 2.07
N LEU A 49 -1.16 6.89 2.54
CA LEU A 49 -1.35 5.73 1.67
C LEU A 49 -2.57 5.91 0.77
N LEU A 50 -3.69 6.37 1.33
CA LEU A 50 -4.93 6.57 0.60
C LEU A 50 -4.83 7.67 -0.46
N LEU A 51 -4.19 8.79 -0.13
CA LEU A 51 -3.96 9.89 -1.06
C LEU A 51 -3.07 9.43 -2.23
N TYR A 52 -2.00 8.69 -1.94
CA TYR A 52 -1.08 8.21 -2.96
C TYR A 52 -1.66 7.08 -3.82
N TYR A 53 -2.29 6.08 -3.20
CA TYR A 53 -2.94 4.97 -3.91
C TYR A 53 -4.00 5.48 -4.91
N SER A 54 -4.70 6.57 -4.57
CA SER A 54 -5.65 7.21 -5.50
C SER A 54 -4.99 7.72 -6.78
N SER A 55 -3.79 8.31 -6.66
CA SER A 55 -3.01 8.74 -7.83
C SER A 55 -2.53 7.54 -8.63
N VAL A 56 -1.89 6.58 -7.97
CA VAL A 56 -1.32 5.39 -8.63
C VAL A 56 -2.38 4.58 -9.36
N PHE A 57 -3.57 4.40 -8.76
CA PHE A 57 -4.68 3.74 -9.42
C PHE A 57 -5.16 4.51 -10.65
N SER A 58 -5.19 5.84 -10.59
CA SER A 58 -5.56 6.67 -11.74
C SER A 58 -4.57 6.49 -12.88
N ASP A 59 -3.27 6.45 -12.57
CA ASP A 59 -2.22 6.20 -13.55
C ASP A 59 -2.35 4.79 -14.15
N ILE A 60 -2.43 3.75 -13.32
CA ILE A 60 -2.66 2.36 -13.77
C ILE A 60 -3.92 2.25 -14.66
N SER A 61 -5.01 2.91 -14.26
CA SER A 61 -6.26 2.88 -15.01
C SER A 61 -6.15 3.58 -16.35
N ARG A 62 -5.41 4.70 -16.43
CA ARG A 62 -5.12 5.38 -17.69
C ARG A 62 -4.27 4.47 -18.57
N ASP A 63 -3.21 3.90 -18.02
CA ASP A 63 -2.25 3.11 -18.77
C ASP A 63 -2.88 1.83 -19.32
N ILE A 64 -3.80 1.16 -18.59
CA ILE A 64 -4.60 0.04 -19.12
C ILE A 64 -5.48 0.44 -20.31
N ASN A 65 -5.81 1.72 -20.47
CA ASN A 65 -6.53 2.21 -21.65
C ASN A 65 -5.59 2.65 -22.79
N ASP A 66 -4.28 2.78 -22.53
CA ASP A 66 -3.27 3.14 -23.51
C ASP A 66 -2.54 1.91 -24.05
N SER A 67 -2.54 1.73 -25.37
CA SER A 67 -2.03 0.50 -26.01
C SER A 67 -0.51 0.31 -26.04
N LYS A 68 0.28 1.24 -25.50
CA LYS A 68 1.75 1.20 -25.59
C LYS A 68 2.38 1.75 -24.32
N ILE A 69 3.36 1.02 -23.79
CA ILE A 69 4.22 1.47 -22.71
C ILE A 69 5.69 1.51 -23.16
N ASN A 70 6.46 2.43 -22.62
CA ASN A 70 7.91 2.56 -22.84
C ASN A 70 8.70 2.25 -21.55
N ALA A 71 10.02 2.12 -21.66
CA ALA A 71 10.89 1.81 -20.52
C ALA A 71 10.77 2.80 -19.34
N GLN A 72 10.52 4.09 -19.59
CA GLN A 72 10.38 5.08 -18.52
C GLN A 72 9.06 4.88 -17.76
N GLU A 73 7.97 4.60 -18.46
CA GLU A 73 6.66 4.29 -17.86
C GLU A 73 6.74 3.02 -17.00
N LEU A 74 7.43 1.99 -17.48
CA LEU A 74 7.68 0.76 -16.70
C LEU A 74 8.43 1.05 -15.38
N LEU A 75 9.45 1.90 -15.42
CA LEU A 75 10.21 2.29 -14.22
C LEU A 75 9.39 3.13 -13.25
N ASP A 76 8.55 4.03 -13.75
CA ASP A 76 7.73 4.90 -12.89
C ASP A 76 6.59 4.14 -12.22
N ILE A 77 6.02 3.17 -12.93
CA ILE A 77 5.05 2.24 -12.37
C ILE A 77 5.70 1.34 -11.31
N GLN A 78 6.92 0.83 -11.56
CA GLN A 78 7.69 0.09 -10.56
C GLN A 78 7.92 0.91 -9.28
N LYS A 79 8.34 2.17 -9.40
CA LYS A 79 8.52 3.06 -8.24
C LYS A 79 7.21 3.27 -7.48
N SER A 80 6.12 3.49 -8.22
CA SER A 80 4.79 3.68 -7.65
C SER A 80 4.34 2.45 -6.87
N MET A 81 4.58 1.24 -7.42
CA MET A 81 4.31 -0.02 -6.71
C MET A 81 5.13 -0.16 -5.42
N GLN A 82 6.43 0.17 -5.47
CA GLN A 82 7.30 0.11 -4.30
C GLN A 82 6.85 1.07 -3.21
N TYR A 83 6.43 2.28 -3.57
CA TYR A 83 5.93 3.27 -2.61
C TYR A 83 4.64 2.80 -1.94
N VAL A 84 3.65 2.34 -2.72
CA VAL A 84 2.40 1.79 -2.17
C VAL A 84 2.68 0.62 -1.24
N ASN A 85 3.55 -0.32 -1.64
CA ASN A 85 3.89 -1.49 -0.82
C ASN A 85 4.58 -1.09 0.49
N THR A 86 5.48 -0.11 0.44
CA THR A 86 6.13 0.45 1.63
C THR A 86 5.10 1.10 2.56
N GLY A 87 4.20 1.93 2.02
CA GLY A 87 3.14 2.57 2.78
C GLY A 87 2.17 1.57 3.43
N MET A 88 1.79 0.51 2.70
CA MET A 88 0.97 -0.58 3.25
C MET A 88 1.69 -1.27 4.41
N LYS A 89 2.98 -1.60 4.25
CA LYS A 89 3.78 -2.24 5.30
C LYS A 89 3.83 -1.37 6.57
N GLN A 90 4.11 -0.09 6.42
CA GLN A 90 4.13 0.86 7.55
C GLN A 90 2.76 0.93 8.25
N CYS A 91 1.66 0.95 7.49
CA CYS A 91 0.32 0.93 8.06
C CYS A 91 0.05 -0.36 8.85
N PHE A 92 0.49 -1.52 8.35
CA PHE A 92 0.35 -2.80 9.06
C PHE A 92 1.14 -2.81 10.37
N GLU A 93 2.40 -2.34 10.34
CA GLU A 93 3.25 -2.25 11.52
C GLU A 93 2.63 -1.33 12.58
N ALA A 94 2.24 -0.11 12.21
CA ALA A 94 1.60 0.83 13.13
C ALA A 94 0.25 0.31 13.69
N LEU A 95 -0.55 -0.36 12.85
CA LEU A 95 -1.81 -0.97 13.31
C LEU A 95 -1.57 -2.13 14.28
N GLN A 96 -0.51 -2.91 14.07
CA GLN A 96 -0.13 -3.99 14.97
C GLN A 96 0.33 -3.44 16.32
N GLU A 97 1.15 -2.39 16.34
CA GLU A 97 1.55 -1.73 17.58
C GLU A 97 0.34 -1.16 18.34
N PHE A 98 -0.58 -0.52 17.64
CA PHE A 98 -1.85 -0.05 18.22
C PHE A 98 -2.67 -1.21 18.80
N GLU A 99 -2.77 -2.34 18.09
CA GLU A 99 -3.47 -3.54 18.58
C GLU A 99 -2.83 -4.08 19.87
N GLU A 100 -1.51 -4.16 19.93
CA GLU A 100 -0.78 -4.65 21.11
C GLU A 100 -1.10 -3.78 22.33
N LYS A 101 -1.10 -2.45 22.18
CA LYS A 101 -1.51 -1.53 23.24
C LYS A 101 -2.97 -1.66 23.63
N CYS A 102 -3.85 -1.93 22.67
CA CYS A 102 -5.25 -2.21 22.95
C CYS A 102 -5.44 -3.51 23.73
N LYS A 103 -4.69 -4.56 23.43
CA LYS A 103 -4.77 -5.86 24.13
C LYS A 103 -4.40 -5.75 25.60
N GLU A 104 -3.44 -4.90 25.93
CA GLU A 104 -2.99 -4.70 27.31
C GLU A 104 -4.03 -3.98 28.17
N LYS A 105 -4.57 -2.86 27.68
CA LYS A 105 -5.36 -1.91 28.49
C LYS A 105 -6.84 -1.84 28.14
N TYR A 106 -7.23 -2.26 26.94
CA TYR A 106 -8.57 -2.06 26.37
C TYR A 106 -9.19 -3.34 25.80
N LYS A 107 -8.77 -4.52 26.28
CA LYS A 107 -9.25 -5.82 25.78
C LYS A 107 -10.76 -5.99 25.84
N GLU A 108 -11.41 -5.45 26.88
CA GLU A 108 -12.86 -5.54 27.10
C GLU A 108 -13.62 -4.34 26.47
N ASN A 109 -12.91 -3.37 25.89
CA ASN A 109 -13.56 -2.22 25.25
C ASN A 109 -14.01 -2.61 23.84
N GLN A 110 -15.30 -2.96 23.71
CA GLN A 110 -15.89 -3.43 22.47
C GLN A 110 -15.76 -2.42 21.31
N ASP A 111 -15.84 -1.11 21.58
CA ASP A 111 -15.70 -0.08 20.55
C ASP A 111 -14.28 -0.06 19.98
N ILE A 112 -13.26 -0.15 20.84
CA ILE A 112 -11.86 -0.24 20.41
C ILE A 112 -11.62 -1.52 19.61
N GLN A 113 -12.19 -2.66 20.03
CA GLN A 113 -12.10 -3.90 19.27
C GLN A 113 -12.77 -3.78 17.89
N ASN A 114 -13.92 -3.09 17.80
CA ASN A 114 -14.61 -2.83 16.54
C ASN A 114 -13.78 -1.91 15.63
N ILE A 115 -13.11 -0.89 16.18
CA ILE A 115 -12.18 -0.04 15.41
C ILE A 115 -11.06 -0.89 14.84
N LEU A 116 -10.37 -1.68 15.67
CA LEU A 116 -9.30 -2.56 15.22
C LEU A 116 -9.74 -3.52 14.11
N PHE A 117 -10.91 -4.14 14.28
CA PHE A 117 -11.47 -5.04 13.28
C PHE A 117 -11.72 -4.32 11.94
N HIS A 118 -12.31 -3.13 11.99
CA HIS A 118 -12.55 -2.30 10.82
C HIS A 118 -11.23 -1.96 10.10
N GLU A 119 -10.24 -1.44 10.84
CA GLU A 119 -8.97 -1.01 10.27
C GLU A 119 -8.17 -2.15 9.63
N LYS A 120 -8.20 -3.34 10.25
CA LYS A 120 -7.59 -4.55 9.68
C LYS A 120 -8.28 -4.98 8.39
N THR A 121 -9.60 -4.99 8.40
CA THR A 121 -10.42 -5.36 7.23
C THR A 121 -10.12 -4.40 6.08
N PHE A 122 -10.10 -3.11 6.38
CA PHE A 122 -9.79 -2.06 5.43
C PHE A 122 -8.39 -2.22 4.81
N LEU A 123 -7.34 -2.39 5.61
CA LEU A 123 -5.98 -2.58 5.07
C LEU A 123 -5.88 -3.84 4.21
N ARG A 124 -6.51 -4.93 4.63
CA ARG A 124 -6.55 -6.18 3.84
C ARG A 124 -7.24 -5.97 2.51
N GLU A 125 -8.36 -5.27 2.49
CA GLU A 125 -9.08 -4.95 1.25
C GLU A 125 -8.25 -4.07 0.33
N ILE A 126 -7.56 -3.06 0.84
CA ILE A 126 -6.63 -2.24 0.05
C ILE A 126 -5.55 -3.10 -0.59
N PHE A 127 -4.90 -3.96 0.21
CA PHE A 127 -3.83 -4.82 -0.29
C PHE A 127 -4.30 -5.77 -1.40
N ILE A 128 -5.46 -6.42 -1.21
CA ILE A 128 -6.04 -7.32 -2.21
C ILE A 128 -6.36 -6.55 -3.49
N ASN A 129 -7.02 -5.40 -3.39
CA ASN A 129 -7.43 -4.64 -4.57
C ASN A 129 -6.23 -4.10 -5.33
N PHE A 130 -5.24 -3.53 -4.64
CA PHE A 130 -3.99 -3.10 -5.28
C PHE A 130 -3.30 -4.26 -6.00
N SER A 131 -3.20 -5.43 -5.37
CA SER A 131 -2.60 -6.61 -6.00
C SER A 131 -3.34 -7.01 -7.28
N LEU A 132 -4.68 -6.96 -7.27
CA LEU A 132 -5.51 -7.23 -8.45
C LEU A 132 -5.34 -6.16 -9.54
N ASP A 133 -5.21 -4.89 -9.17
CA ASP A 133 -4.98 -3.79 -10.12
C ASP A 133 -3.65 -3.97 -10.84
N ILE A 134 -2.60 -4.27 -10.08
CA ILE A 134 -1.26 -4.57 -10.60
C ILE A 134 -1.27 -5.79 -11.51
N GLN A 135 -1.91 -6.88 -11.11
CA GLN A 135 -2.03 -8.08 -11.95
C GLN A 135 -2.73 -7.80 -13.28
N LYS A 136 -3.78 -6.98 -13.27
CA LYS A 136 -4.49 -6.58 -14.50
C LYS A 136 -3.61 -5.75 -15.40
N TRP A 137 -2.90 -4.77 -14.83
CA TRP A 137 -1.96 -3.94 -15.58
C TRP A 137 -0.88 -4.78 -16.26
N PHE A 138 -0.22 -5.67 -15.50
CA PHE A 138 0.78 -6.59 -16.05
C PHE A 138 0.22 -7.50 -17.14
N SER A 139 -1.00 -8.01 -16.96
CA SER A 139 -1.63 -8.88 -17.95
C SER A 139 -1.97 -8.13 -19.24
N HIS A 140 -2.34 -6.86 -19.13
CA HIS A 140 -2.68 -6.01 -20.27
C HIS A 140 -1.44 -5.65 -21.10
N HIS A 141 -0.34 -5.28 -20.45
CA HIS A 141 0.90 -4.85 -21.12
C HIS A 141 1.94 -5.96 -21.26
N LYS A 142 1.54 -7.22 -21.15
CA LYS A 142 2.49 -8.34 -21.02
C LYS A 142 3.51 -8.35 -22.15
N SER A 143 3.05 -8.24 -23.40
CA SER A 143 3.90 -8.22 -24.60
C SER A 143 4.88 -7.05 -24.61
N GLU A 144 4.40 -5.86 -24.26
CA GLU A 144 5.17 -4.62 -24.25
C GLU A 144 6.23 -4.66 -23.14
N ILE A 145 5.87 -5.20 -21.98
CA ILE A 145 6.80 -5.43 -20.87
C ILE A 145 7.89 -6.42 -21.31
N GLU A 146 7.51 -7.56 -21.90
CA GLU A 146 8.46 -8.57 -22.40
C GLU A 146 9.42 -7.98 -23.46
N ASP A 147 8.90 -7.16 -24.38
CA ASP A 147 9.69 -6.49 -25.42
C ASP A 147 10.67 -5.46 -24.84
N GLU A 148 10.23 -4.61 -23.90
CA GLU A 148 11.10 -3.61 -23.27
C GLU A 148 12.17 -4.27 -22.39
N ILE A 149 11.81 -5.35 -21.70
CA ILE A 149 12.74 -6.20 -20.95
C ILE A 149 13.85 -6.74 -21.85
N GLN A 150 13.46 -7.29 -23.00
CA GLN A 150 14.40 -7.86 -23.96
C GLN A 150 15.34 -6.78 -24.51
N LYS A 151 14.80 -5.61 -24.89
CA LYS A 151 15.62 -4.47 -25.34
C LYS A 151 16.61 -4.00 -24.28
N MET A 152 16.19 -3.92 -23.02
CA MET A 152 17.07 -3.53 -21.91
C MET A 152 18.20 -4.55 -21.69
N SER A 153 17.90 -5.85 -21.76
CA SER A 153 18.92 -6.91 -21.66
C SER A 153 19.95 -6.83 -22.79
N GLU A 154 19.49 -6.60 -24.02
CA GLU A 154 20.37 -6.46 -25.19
C GLU A 154 21.27 -5.21 -25.13
N LEU A 155 20.85 -4.16 -24.42
CA LEU A 155 21.65 -2.96 -24.18
C LEU A 155 22.68 -3.15 -23.07
N GLN A 156 22.37 -3.97 -22.06
CA GLN A 156 23.31 -4.37 -21.00
C GLN A 156 24.41 -5.29 -21.54
N ASP A 157 24.06 -6.30 -22.34
CA ASP A 157 25.03 -7.20 -22.99
C ASP A 157 25.98 -6.47 -23.95
N LYS A 158 25.60 -5.28 -24.43
CA LYS A 158 26.43 -4.42 -25.28
C LYS A 158 27.34 -3.46 -24.48
N ASN A 159 27.44 -3.58 -23.16
CA ASN A 159 28.25 -2.71 -22.28
C ASN A 159 27.89 -1.21 -22.36
N ILE A 160 26.63 -0.87 -22.65
CA ILE A 160 26.19 0.54 -22.76
C ILE A 160 25.68 1.09 -21.40
N ILE A 161 25.43 0.23 -20.41
CA ILE A 161 24.98 0.62 -19.05
C ILE A 161 25.83 -0.11 -17.99
N PRO A 162 26.33 0.54 -16.92
CA PRO A 162 27.15 -0.12 -15.91
C PRO A 162 26.37 -1.20 -15.15
N GLU A 163 27.06 -2.29 -14.79
CA GLU A 163 26.56 -3.45 -14.02
C GLU A 163 25.76 -3.02 -12.77
N GLY A 164 24.44 -2.98 -12.94
CA GLY A 164 23.47 -2.89 -11.85
C GLY A 164 22.57 -4.10 -11.97
N ILE A 165 22.72 -5.02 -11.00
CA ILE A 165 21.91 -6.21 -10.70
C ILE A 165 20.64 -6.27 -11.53
N SER A 166 20.47 -7.32 -12.36
CA SER A 166 19.25 -7.63 -13.12
C SER A 166 17.99 -7.27 -12.31
N ILE A 167 17.48 -6.05 -12.55
CA ILE A 167 16.29 -5.49 -11.89
C ILE A 167 15.10 -6.43 -12.13
N LEU A 168 15.17 -7.14 -13.25
CA LEU A 168 14.25 -8.15 -13.75
C LEU A 168 14.22 -9.44 -12.94
N GLU A 169 15.36 -10.02 -12.59
CA GLU A 169 15.42 -11.21 -11.74
C GLU A 169 14.97 -10.89 -10.30
N LEU A 170 15.31 -9.69 -9.80
CA LEU A 170 14.85 -9.23 -8.48
C LEU A 170 13.33 -8.99 -8.42
N GLN A 171 12.72 -8.46 -9.49
CA GLN A 171 11.28 -8.20 -9.54
C GLN A 171 10.45 -9.47 -9.73
N LYS A 172 10.87 -10.36 -10.63
CA LYS A 172 10.19 -11.64 -10.87
C LYS A 172 10.20 -12.52 -9.61
N THR A 173 11.34 -12.59 -8.93
CA THR A 173 11.51 -13.39 -7.69
C THR A 173 10.77 -12.78 -6.49
N ARG A 174 10.76 -11.44 -6.33
CA ARG A 174 10.07 -10.79 -5.21
C ARG A 174 8.55 -10.82 -5.33
N PHE A 175 7.99 -10.71 -6.53
CA PHE A 175 6.54 -10.81 -6.73
C PHE A 175 6.03 -12.25 -6.58
N GLN A 176 6.78 -13.26 -7.03
CA GLN A 176 6.44 -14.66 -6.78
C GLN A 176 6.46 -15.01 -5.28
N MET A 177 7.48 -14.54 -4.53
CA MET A 177 7.55 -14.76 -3.08
C MET A 177 6.46 -14.04 -2.27
N LEU A 178 5.89 -12.94 -2.78
CA LEU A 178 4.77 -12.22 -2.15
C LEU A 178 3.42 -12.92 -2.38
N ILE A 179 3.28 -13.67 -3.48
CA ILE A 179 2.10 -14.47 -3.80
C ILE A 179 2.12 -15.83 -3.07
N GLU A 180 3.30 -16.43 -2.88
CA GLU A 180 3.44 -17.76 -2.27
C GLU A 180 3.39 -17.79 -0.73
N LYS A 181 3.32 -16.64 -0.06
CA LYS A 181 3.29 -16.52 1.42
C LYS A 181 1.95 -16.02 2.00
N ILE A 182 0.91 -15.96 1.18
CA ILE A 182 -0.50 -15.77 1.58
C ILE A 182 -1.21 -17.12 1.46
#